data_AF-A0A2J6WRJ5-F1
#
_entry.id   AF-A0A2J6WRJ5-F1
#
_cell.length_a   1.000
_cell.length_b   1.000
_cell.length_c   1.000
_cell.angle_alpha   90.00
_cell.angle_beta   90.00
_cell.angle_gamma   90.00
#
_symmetry.space_group_name_H-M   'P 1'
#
loop_
_entity.id
_entity.type
_entity.pdbx_description
1 polymer ?
#
loop_
_entity_poly.entity_id
_entity_poly.type
_entity_poly.pdbx_seq_one_letter_code
_entity_poly.pdbx_strand_id
1 'polypeptide(L)'
;MKKYAIFILIVAIGLIIGYIFYPKTVKRSVIDNKTLNNVDESVKIIAPVITKESSALNALNKLHDSSEKGFSEIPIELKFTKVEYDKKDSIATVYARFDGSKESLSSFQESKMLLQIFNTVKLNIPEAKRFRIIFSGDSPFTEIRTDLLFTVEGENLIVLGE
;
A
#
# COMPACT_ATOMS: atom_id res chain seq x y z
N MET A 1 -27.88 37.06 -16.47
CA MET A 1 -26.96 36.03 -17.00
C MET A 1 -25.79 35.72 -16.07
N LYS A 2 -24.96 36.69 -15.63
CA LYS A 2 -23.80 36.43 -14.74
C LYS A 2 -24.09 35.70 -13.41
N LYS A 3 -25.23 35.98 -12.75
CA LYS A 3 -25.60 35.33 -11.47
C LYS A 3 -25.84 33.82 -11.60
N TYR A 4 -26.43 33.37 -12.71
CA TYR A 4 -26.66 31.96 -12.98
C TYR A 4 -25.36 31.22 -13.31
N ALA A 5 -24.43 31.87 -14.02
CA ALA A 5 -23.10 31.31 -14.29
C ALA A 5 -22.29 31.10 -12.99
N ILE A 6 -22.36 32.05 -12.05
CA ILE A 6 -21.70 31.92 -10.73
C ILE A 6 -22.34 30.79 -9.91
N PHE A 7 -23.67 30.70 -9.92
CA PHE A 7 -24.37 29.61 -9.23
C PHE A 7 -24.01 28.22 -9.77
N ILE A 8 -24.00 28.06 -11.11
CA ILE A 8 -23.60 26.81 -11.75
C ILE A 8 -22.14 26.45 -11.41
N LEU A 9 -21.24 27.44 -11.39
CA LEU A 9 -19.84 27.23 -11.03
C LEU A 9 -19.69 26.75 -9.58
N ILE A 10 -20.42 27.35 -8.63
CA ILE A 10 -20.40 26.96 -7.22
C ILE A 10 -20.93 25.54 -7.03
N VAL A 11 -22.03 25.19 -7.71
CA VAL A 11 -22.60 23.82 -7.66
C VAL A 11 -21.61 22.81 -8.25
N ALA A 12 -20.98 23.13 -9.37
CA ALA A 12 -19.98 22.26 -9.99
C ALA A 12 -18.76 22.03 -9.07
N ILE A 13 -18.24 23.09 -8.44
CA ILE A 13 -17.16 22.98 -7.44
C ILE A 13 -17.61 22.12 -6.26
N GLY A 14 -18.82 22.35 -5.74
CA GLY A 14 -19.38 21.56 -4.64
C GLY A 14 -19.50 20.08 -4.97
N LEU A 15 -19.92 19.74 -6.19
CA LEU A 15 -19.99 18.35 -6.66
C LEU A 15 -18.60 17.72 -6.85
N ILE A 16 -17.63 18.47 -7.37
CA ILE A 16 -16.24 18.00 -7.53
C ILE A 16 -15.61 17.73 -6.15
N ILE A 17 -15.74 18.66 -5.21
CA ILE A 17 -15.29 18.49 -3.82
C ILE A 17 -16.01 17.29 -3.22
N GLY A 18 -17.34 17.22 -3.32
CA GLY A 18 -18.13 16.11 -2.83
C GLY A 18 -17.67 14.75 -3.38
N TYR A 19 -17.31 14.68 -4.66
CA TYR A 19 -16.81 13.47 -5.30
C TYR A 19 -15.38 13.09 -4.87
N ILE A 20 -14.49 14.08 -4.72
CA ILE A 20 -13.10 13.86 -4.28
C ILE A 20 -13.06 13.40 -2.80
N PHE A 21 -13.91 13.99 -1.96
CA PHE A 21 -13.99 13.70 -0.53
C PHE A 21 -15.06 12.66 -0.16
N TYR A 22 -15.72 12.05 -1.16
CA TYR A 22 -16.64 10.94 -0.89
C TYR A 22 -15.85 9.75 -0.33
N PRO A 23 -16.29 9.12 0.77
CA PRO A 23 -15.60 7.97 1.33
C PRO A 23 -15.52 6.83 0.31
N LYS A 24 -14.31 6.42 -0.04
CA LYS A 24 -14.05 5.26 -0.91
C LYS A 24 -13.54 4.11 -0.06
N THR A 25 -13.63 2.90 -0.60
CA THR A 25 -13.12 1.69 0.05
C THR A 25 -11.92 1.16 -0.71
N VAL A 26 -10.84 0.87 0.02
CA VAL A 26 -9.66 0.16 -0.50
C VAL A 26 -9.46 -1.14 0.26
N LYS A 27 -8.74 -2.09 -0.34
CA LYS A 27 -8.47 -3.39 0.26
C LYS A 27 -7.04 -3.44 0.80
N ARG A 28 -6.86 -3.88 2.03
CA ARG A 28 -5.53 -4.17 2.62
C ARG A 28 -5.49 -5.62 3.08
N SER A 29 -4.30 -6.19 3.16
CA SER A 29 -4.07 -7.48 3.81
C SER A 29 -3.29 -7.23 5.09
N VAL A 30 -3.67 -7.89 6.18
CA VAL A 30 -2.99 -7.85 7.48
C VAL A 30 -2.72 -9.28 7.94
N ILE A 31 -1.64 -9.51 8.68
CA ILE A 31 -1.29 -10.85 9.17
C ILE A 31 -1.66 -10.94 10.65
N ASP A 32 -2.46 -11.91 11.06
CA ASP A 32 -2.81 -12.12 12.47
C ASP A 32 -1.57 -12.63 13.24
N ASN A 33 -1.19 -11.96 14.34
CA ASN A 33 0.01 -12.34 15.09
C ASN A 33 -0.11 -13.68 15.82
N LYS A 34 -1.33 -14.14 16.12
CA LYS A 34 -1.59 -15.42 16.79
C LYS A 34 -1.66 -16.58 15.81
N THR A 35 -2.38 -16.39 14.71
CA THR A 35 -2.64 -17.47 13.75
C THR A 35 -1.67 -17.47 12.56
N LEU A 36 -0.95 -16.37 12.35
CA LEU A 36 -0.07 -16.12 11.19
C LEU A 36 -0.79 -16.12 9.84
N ASN A 37 -2.13 -16.15 9.85
CA ASN A 37 -2.94 -16.16 8.65
C ASN A 37 -3.08 -14.74 8.07
N ASN A 38 -3.20 -14.67 6.74
CA ASN A 38 -3.58 -13.44 6.06
C ASN A 38 -5.08 -13.15 6.26
N VAL A 39 -5.40 -11.90 6.56
CA VAL A 39 -6.76 -11.39 6.69
C VAL A 39 -6.92 -10.18 5.79
N ASP A 40 -7.84 -10.28 4.83
CA ASP A 40 -8.12 -9.20 3.90
C ASP A 40 -9.24 -8.31 4.43
N GLU A 41 -8.96 -7.01 4.52
CA GLU A 41 -9.86 -6.02 5.08
C GLU A 41 -10.22 -4.94 4.06
N SER A 42 -11.46 -4.46 4.14
CA SER A 42 -11.93 -3.29 3.40
C SER A 42 -11.90 -2.06 4.31
N VAL A 43 -11.12 -1.05 3.92
CA VAL A 43 -10.88 0.15 4.72
C VAL A 43 -11.40 1.38 4.00
N LYS A 44 -12.11 2.25 4.74
CA LYS A 44 -12.61 3.52 4.23
C LYS A 44 -11.49 4.55 4.18
N ILE A 45 -11.40 5.27 3.07
CA ILE A 45 -10.46 6.37 2.87
C ILE A 45 -11.18 7.59 2.29
N ILE A 46 -10.64 8.76 2.57
CA ILE A 46 -11.06 10.04 2.00
C ILE A 46 -9.89 10.55 1.16
N ALA A 47 -9.80 10.08 -0.08
CA ALA A 47 -8.72 10.43 -1.00
C ALA A 47 -9.16 10.25 -2.46
N PRO A 48 -8.56 11.00 -3.40
CA PRO A 48 -8.78 10.78 -4.81
C PRO A 48 -8.21 9.42 -5.24
N VAL A 49 -9.05 8.38 -5.24
CA VAL A 49 -8.76 7.12 -5.93
C VAL A 49 -9.19 7.28 -7.37
N ILE A 50 -8.23 7.50 -8.26
CA ILE A 50 -8.43 7.71 -9.69
C ILE A 50 -7.83 6.56 -10.49
N THR A 51 -6.83 5.88 -9.93
CA THR A 51 -6.14 4.74 -10.56
C THR A 51 -5.93 3.59 -9.57
N LYS A 52 -5.60 2.39 -10.08
CA LYS A 52 -5.31 1.21 -9.23
C LYS A 52 -4.07 1.43 -8.36
N GLU A 53 -3.07 2.13 -8.90
CA GLU A 53 -1.86 2.54 -8.17
C GLU A 53 -2.20 3.46 -7.02
N SER A 54 -3.09 4.45 -7.23
CA SER A 54 -3.57 5.31 -6.14
C SER A 54 -4.37 4.53 -5.10
N SER A 55 -5.15 3.51 -5.51
CA SER A 55 -5.86 2.61 -4.60
C SER A 55 -4.87 1.81 -3.74
N ALA A 56 -3.87 1.20 -4.36
CA ALA A 56 -2.82 0.43 -3.70
C ALA A 56 -2.02 1.29 -2.72
N LEU A 57 -1.59 2.49 -3.13
CA LEU A 57 -0.87 3.42 -2.27
C LEU A 57 -1.69 3.80 -1.03
N ASN A 58 -2.96 4.14 -1.22
CA ASN A 58 -3.84 4.48 -0.10
C ASN A 58 -4.08 3.28 0.84
N ALA A 59 -4.18 2.06 0.30
CA ALA A 59 -4.30 0.85 1.11
C ALA A 59 -3.04 0.57 1.93
N LEU A 60 -1.86 0.73 1.32
CA LEU A 60 -0.57 0.59 2.00
C LEU A 60 -0.41 1.58 3.15
N ASN A 61 -0.74 2.85 2.91
CA ASN A 61 -0.72 3.88 3.95
C ASN A 61 -1.74 3.66 5.08
N LYS A 62 -2.68 2.72 4.88
CA LYS A 62 -3.59 2.27 5.92
C LYS A 62 -3.07 1.08 6.71
N LEU A 63 -1.92 0.48 6.39
CA LEU A 63 -1.42 -0.66 7.15
C LEU A 63 -1.01 -0.29 8.59
N HIS A 64 -0.63 0.96 8.86
CA HIS A 64 -0.32 1.40 10.23
C HIS A 64 -1.55 1.44 11.15
N ASP A 65 -2.75 1.58 10.60
CA ASP A 65 -4.00 1.66 11.37
C ASP A 65 -4.41 0.28 11.98
N SER A 66 -3.63 -0.80 11.80
CA SER A 66 -3.93 -2.14 12.34
C SER A 66 -3.29 -2.44 13.70
N SER A 67 -2.47 -1.54 14.25
CA SER A 67 -1.71 -1.75 15.49
C SER A 67 -2.59 -2.07 16.72
N GLU A 68 -3.85 -1.65 16.74
CA GLU A 68 -4.75 -1.89 17.89
C GLU A 68 -5.32 -3.32 17.99
N LYS A 69 -5.11 -4.20 17.01
CA LYS A 69 -5.90 -5.45 16.89
C LYS A 69 -5.13 -6.78 16.87
N GLY A 70 -3.85 -6.80 17.24
CA GLY A 70 -3.07 -8.05 17.26
C GLY A 70 -2.68 -8.55 15.87
N PHE A 71 -2.53 -7.63 14.90
CA PHE A 71 -2.01 -7.90 13.56
C PHE A 71 -0.55 -7.43 13.43
N SER A 72 0.16 -7.96 12.44
CA SER A 72 1.54 -7.65 12.09
C SER A 72 1.73 -6.15 11.92
N GLU A 73 2.69 -5.62 12.67
CA GLU A 73 2.95 -4.19 12.78
C GLU A 73 3.87 -3.75 11.65
N ILE A 74 3.35 -2.88 10.79
CA ILE A 74 4.18 -2.09 9.90
C ILE A 74 4.66 -0.88 10.71
N PRO A 75 5.99 -0.65 10.87
CA PRO A 75 6.52 0.49 11.61
C PRO A 75 5.92 1.79 11.11
N ILE A 76 5.52 2.70 12.01
CA ILE A 76 4.93 4.00 11.65
C ILE A 76 5.91 4.89 10.89
N GLU A 77 7.19 4.61 11.05
CA GLU A 77 8.32 5.25 10.38
C GLU A 77 8.44 4.81 8.91
N LEU A 78 7.84 3.68 8.52
CA LEU A 78 7.78 3.24 7.13
C LEU A 78 6.69 4.00 6.38
N LYS A 79 7.07 4.79 5.37
CA LYS A 79 6.15 5.59 4.58
C LYS A 79 6.14 5.12 3.13
N PHE A 80 4.95 4.85 2.61
CA PHE A 80 4.77 4.55 1.19
C PHE A 80 4.54 5.85 0.42
N THR A 81 5.37 6.11 -0.58
CA THR A 81 5.36 7.36 -1.33
C THR A 81 4.72 7.23 -2.70
N LYS A 82 4.87 6.07 -3.34
CA LYS A 82 4.38 5.81 -4.69
C LYS A 82 4.16 4.33 -4.93
N VAL A 83 3.18 4.02 -5.77
CA VAL A 83 3.06 2.71 -6.43
C VAL A 83 3.06 2.94 -7.92
N GLU A 84 3.80 2.12 -8.65
CA GLU A 84 3.80 2.08 -10.12
C GLU A 84 3.46 0.68 -10.59
N TYR A 85 2.73 0.57 -11.69
CA TYR A 85 2.47 -0.70 -12.33
C TYR A 85 2.98 -0.71 -13.77
N ASP A 86 4.01 -1.50 -14.02
CA ASP A 86 4.45 -1.82 -15.37
C ASP A 86 3.56 -2.93 -15.93
N LYS A 87 2.68 -2.55 -16.84
CA LYS A 87 1.76 -3.48 -17.52
C LYS A 87 2.49 -4.46 -18.44
N LYS A 88 3.60 -4.05 -19.06
CA LYS A 88 4.35 -4.87 -20.01
C LYS A 88 4.96 -6.06 -19.30
N ASP A 89 5.60 -5.80 -18.17
CA ASP A 89 6.30 -6.81 -17.38
C ASP A 89 5.44 -7.38 -16.23
N SER A 90 4.23 -6.85 -16.04
CA SER A 90 3.32 -7.19 -14.93
C SER A 90 3.99 -7.04 -13.56
N ILE A 91 4.80 -5.99 -13.40
CA ILE A 91 5.54 -5.67 -12.17
C ILE A 91 4.86 -4.51 -11.45
N ALA A 92 4.46 -4.70 -10.20
CA ALA A 92 4.07 -3.60 -9.32
C ALA A 92 5.26 -3.17 -8.45
N THR A 93 5.68 -1.91 -8.57
CA THR A 93 6.79 -1.34 -7.80
C THR A 93 6.24 -0.43 -6.72
N VAL A 94 6.59 -0.72 -5.47
CA VAL A 94 6.28 0.08 -4.29
C VAL A 94 7.50 0.91 -3.92
N TYR A 95 7.34 2.22 -3.86
CA TYR A 95 8.36 3.13 -3.36
C TYR A 95 8.07 3.46 -1.92
N ALA A 96 9.02 3.18 -1.06
CA ALA A 96 8.94 3.41 0.36
C ALA A 96 10.11 4.27 0.85
N ARG A 97 9.94 4.83 2.05
CA ARG A 97 10.97 5.55 2.78
C ARG A 97 10.84 5.19 4.24
N PHE A 98 11.96 4.98 4.93
CA PHE A 98 11.96 4.76 6.36
C PHE A 98 12.62 5.96 7.04
N ASP A 99 11.88 6.61 7.92
CA ASP A 99 12.33 7.80 8.65
C ASP A 99 12.79 7.50 10.10
N GLY A 100 12.87 6.23 10.47
CA GLY A 100 13.23 5.77 11.81
C GLY A 100 14.72 5.48 11.97
N SER A 101 15.14 5.22 13.21
CA SER A 101 16.41 4.55 13.46
C SER A 101 16.28 3.08 13.08
N LYS A 102 17.36 2.46 12.57
CA LYS A 102 17.42 1.00 12.36
C LYS A 102 17.19 0.29 13.69
N GLU A 103 15.95 -0.12 13.95
CA GLU A 103 15.66 -1.16 14.92
C GLU A 103 15.88 -2.50 14.24
N SER A 104 16.61 -3.39 14.90
CA SER A 104 16.90 -4.73 14.38
C SER A 104 15.61 -5.55 14.36
N LEU A 105 14.90 -5.53 13.24
CA LEU A 105 13.82 -6.48 12.97
C LEU A 105 14.43 -7.88 12.81
N SER A 106 13.75 -8.89 13.36
CA SER A 106 14.08 -10.28 13.02
C SER A 106 13.67 -10.57 11.58
N SER A 107 14.37 -11.47 10.88
CA SER A 107 14.05 -11.86 9.50
C SER A 107 12.61 -12.35 9.32
N PHE A 108 12.02 -12.91 10.39
CA PHE A 108 10.61 -13.29 10.44
C PHE A 108 9.67 -12.08 10.38
N GLN A 109 9.95 -11.01 11.13
CA GLN A 109 9.19 -9.77 11.07
C GLN A 109 9.36 -9.08 9.72
N GLU A 110 10.58 -9.10 9.16
CA GLU A 110 10.86 -8.54 7.84
C GLU A 110 10.05 -9.23 6.73
N SER A 111 10.02 -10.57 6.76
CA SER A 111 9.26 -11.38 5.79
C SER A 111 7.75 -11.16 5.90
N LYS A 112 7.22 -11.06 7.12
CA LYS A 112 5.81 -10.73 7.35
C LYS A 112 5.45 -9.37 6.80
N MET A 113 6.27 -8.36 7.10
CA MET A 113 6.07 -7.01 6.61
C MET A 113 6.01 -6.97 5.08
N LEU A 114 6.95 -7.64 4.40
CA LEU A 114 6.95 -7.73 2.94
C LEU A 114 5.71 -8.46 2.40
N LEU A 115 5.32 -9.56 3.02
CA LEU A 115 4.16 -10.33 2.59
C LEU A 115 2.89 -9.49 2.71
N GLN A 116 2.74 -8.75 3.80
CA GLN A 116 1.64 -7.85 4.04
C GLN A 116 1.57 -6.71 3.01
N ILE A 117 2.73 -6.12 2.67
CA ILE A 117 2.85 -5.08 1.63
C ILE A 117 2.43 -5.66 0.27
N PHE A 118 2.99 -6.79 -0.14
CA PHE A 118 2.73 -7.34 -1.47
C PHE A 118 1.31 -7.91 -1.62
N ASN A 119 0.76 -8.55 -0.59
CA ASN A 119 -0.64 -8.96 -0.60
C ASN A 119 -1.58 -7.76 -0.72
N THR A 120 -1.28 -6.67 0.00
CA THR A 120 -2.04 -5.42 -0.12
C THR A 120 -2.00 -4.85 -1.53
N VAL A 121 -0.83 -4.86 -2.19
CA VAL A 121 -0.72 -4.42 -3.59
C VAL A 121 -1.50 -5.35 -4.52
N LYS A 122 -1.36 -6.67 -4.37
CA LYS A 122 -2.06 -7.69 -5.17
C LYS A 122 -3.58 -7.56 -5.10
N LEU A 123 -4.15 -7.20 -3.95
CA LEU A 123 -5.59 -6.96 -3.81
C LEU A 123 -6.11 -5.78 -4.62
N ASN A 124 -5.27 -4.78 -4.87
CA ASN A 124 -5.61 -3.56 -5.61
C ASN A 124 -5.16 -3.61 -7.08
N ILE A 125 -4.14 -4.42 -7.37
CA ILE A 125 -3.56 -4.64 -8.71
C ILE A 125 -3.48 -6.16 -8.96
N PRO A 126 -4.62 -6.87 -9.11
CA PRO A 126 -4.66 -8.33 -9.20
C PRO A 126 -3.93 -8.89 -10.43
N GLU A 127 -3.74 -8.08 -11.46
CA GLU A 127 -2.96 -8.44 -12.65
C GLU A 127 -1.43 -8.38 -12.45
N ALA A 128 -0.94 -7.85 -11.33
CA ALA A 128 0.48 -7.88 -11.01
C ALA A 128 0.92 -9.31 -10.70
N LYS A 129 1.95 -9.78 -11.41
CA LYS A 129 2.56 -11.11 -11.22
C LYS A 129 3.85 -11.04 -10.43
N ARG A 130 4.50 -9.88 -10.44
CA ARG A 130 5.78 -9.63 -9.80
C ARG A 130 5.69 -8.35 -8.98
N PHE A 131 6.41 -8.30 -7.87
CA PHE A 131 6.39 -7.17 -6.95
C PHE A 131 7.81 -6.74 -6.65
N ARG A 132 8.03 -5.44 -6.63
CA ARG A 132 9.30 -4.81 -6.25
C ARG A 132 9.02 -3.80 -5.15
N ILE A 133 9.92 -3.70 -4.18
CA ILE A 133 9.95 -2.59 -3.23
C ILE A 133 11.28 -1.87 -3.36
N ILE A 134 11.23 -0.54 -3.45
CA ILE A 134 12.40 0.33 -3.54
C ILE A 134 12.37 1.29 -2.36
N PHE A 135 13.46 1.31 -1.58
CA PHE A 135 13.63 2.25 -0.48
C PHE A 135 14.40 3.48 -0.94
N SER A 136 13.79 4.65 -0.78
CA SER A 136 14.47 5.93 -0.88
C SER A 136 15.07 6.29 0.49
N GLY A 137 16.34 5.96 0.70
CA GLY A 137 17.06 6.21 1.96
C GLY A 137 17.39 4.93 2.73
N ASP A 138 17.44 5.03 4.05
CA ASP A 138 17.63 3.86 4.92
C ASP A 138 16.46 2.88 4.78
N SER A 139 16.76 1.60 4.98
CA SER A 139 15.77 0.53 5.02
C SER A 139 15.60 0.02 6.44
N PRO A 140 14.37 -0.36 6.85
CA PRO A 140 14.15 -1.04 8.12
C PRO A 140 14.66 -2.49 8.07
N PHE A 141 15.06 -2.98 6.90
CA PHE A 141 15.56 -4.33 6.73
C PHE A 141 17.04 -4.43 7.05
N THR A 142 17.37 -5.44 7.85
CA THR A 142 18.71 -5.79 8.29
C THR A 142 19.30 -6.87 7.40
N GLU A 143 18.48 -7.85 6.98
CA GLU A 143 18.94 -9.02 6.22
C GLU A 143 18.50 -9.01 4.76
N ILE A 144 17.43 -8.26 4.44
CA ILE A 144 16.83 -8.22 3.11
C ILE A 144 17.38 -7.02 2.31
N ARG A 145 17.98 -7.29 1.13
CA ARG A 145 18.45 -6.23 0.20
C ARG A 145 17.28 -5.40 -0.32
N THR A 146 17.50 -4.10 -0.51
CA THR A 146 16.45 -3.07 -0.68
C THR A 146 15.90 -2.91 -2.10
N ASP A 147 16.26 -3.81 -3.02
CA ASP A 147 15.75 -3.87 -4.39
C ASP A 147 15.56 -5.34 -4.79
N LEU A 148 14.48 -5.94 -4.29
CA LEU A 148 14.18 -7.34 -4.53
C LEU A 148 12.93 -7.49 -5.36
N LEU A 149 13.01 -8.38 -6.35
CA LEU A 149 11.90 -8.81 -7.17
C LEU A 149 11.31 -10.10 -6.59
N PHE A 150 10.03 -10.04 -6.28
CA PHE A 150 9.31 -11.16 -5.68
C PHE A 150 8.15 -11.60 -6.57
N THR A 151 7.75 -12.85 -6.41
CA THR A 151 6.40 -13.32 -6.76
C THR A 151 5.71 -13.84 -5.50
N VAL A 152 4.37 -13.82 -5.52
CA VAL A 152 3.53 -14.33 -4.44
C VAL A 152 2.76 -15.54 -4.93
N GLU A 153 3.14 -16.73 -4.46
CA GLU A 153 2.46 -18.00 -4.73
C GLU A 153 1.76 -18.49 -3.47
N GLY A 154 0.42 -18.40 -3.46
CA GLY A 154 -0.37 -18.63 -2.24
C GLY A 154 -0.03 -17.59 -1.17
N GLU A 155 0.42 -18.05 -0.01
CA GLU A 155 0.87 -17.21 1.13
C GLU A 155 2.40 -17.05 1.17
N ASN A 156 3.13 -17.56 0.18
CA ASN A 156 4.59 -17.58 0.18
C ASN A 156 5.17 -16.45 -0.66
N LEU A 157 6.25 -15.85 -0.14
CA LEU A 157 7.14 -14.96 -0.89
C LEU A 157 8.23 -15.78 -1.55
N ILE A 158 8.33 -15.67 -2.88
CA ILE A 158 9.42 -16.27 -3.64
C ILE A 158 10.27 -15.14 -4.20
N VAL A 159 11.54 -15.10 -3.79
CA VAL A 159 12.55 -14.19 -4.32
C VAL A 159 12.97 -14.69 -5.70
N LEU A 160 12.89 -13.84 -6.73
CA LEU A 160 13.20 -14.22 -8.12
C LEU A 160 14.68 -14.02 -8.51
N GLY A 161 15.54 -13.64 -7.56
CA GLY A 161 16.94 -13.30 -7.80
C GLY A 161 17.15 -11.84 -8.24
N GLU A 162 18.38 -11.33 -8.04
CA GLU A 162 18.82 -9.99 -8.49
C GLU A 162 18.82 -9.86 -10.02
#